data_AF-A0A1A6HHP2-F1
#
_entry.id   AF-A0A1A6HHP2-F1
#
_cell.length_a   1.000
_cell.length_b   1.000
_cell.length_c   1.000
_cell.angle_alpha   90.00
_cell.angle_beta   90.00
_cell.angle_gamma   90.00
#
_symmetry.space_group_name_H-M   'P 1'
#
loop_
_entity.id
_entity.type
_entity.pdbx_description
1 polymer ?
#
loop_
_entity_poly.entity_id
_entity_poly.type
_entity_poly.pdbx_seq_one_letter_code
_entity_poly.pdbx_strand_id
1 'polypeptide(L)'
;MLLPASPAKAPETEPIDVAAHLQLLGESLSLIGHRLQETEGMVAVSGSLSVLLDSIICALGPLACLTTQLPELNGCPKQVLSNTLDNIAYIMPGL
;
A
#
# COMPACT_ATOMS: atom_id res chain seq x y z
N MET A 1 -15.22 3.36 30.45
CA MET A 1 -16.37 3.74 29.61
C MET A 1 -15.95 3.49 28.16
N LEU A 2 -16.54 2.50 27.50
CA LEU A 2 -16.27 2.23 26.09
C LEU A 2 -16.86 3.37 25.24
N LEU A 3 -16.01 4.06 24.49
CA LEU A 3 -16.45 4.96 23.43
C LEU A 3 -17.19 4.13 22.37
N PRO A 4 -18.40 4.52 21.92
CA PRO A 4 -19.02 3.88 20.78
C PRO A 4 -18.15 4.16 19.55
N ALA A 5 -17.59 3.11 18.95
CA ALA A 5 -16.99 3.21 17.64
C ALA A 5 -18.08 3.73 16.70
N SER A 6 -17.89 4.95 16.18
CA SER A 6 -18.73 5.46 15.10
C SER A 6 -18.74 4.41 13.99
N PRO A 7 -19.90 4.03 13.41
CA PRO A 7 -19.90 3.21 12.22
C PRO A 7 -19.25 4.07 11.15
N ALA A 8 -17.94 3.91 10.96
CA ALA A 8 -17.29 4.42 9.78
C ALA A 8 -18.05 3.77 8.63
N LYS A 9 -18.95 4.53 7.99
CA LYS A 9 -19.55 4.13 6.73
C LYS A 9 -18.36 3.70 5.88
N ALA A 10 -18.31 2.42 5.54
CA ALA A 10 -17.37 1.95 4.54
C ALA A 10 -17.51 2.93 3.36
N PRO A 11 -16.39 3.48 2.84
CA PRO A 11 -16.46 4.32 1.67
C PRO A 11 -17.35 3.63 0.62
N GLU A 12 -18.31 4.35 0.03
CA GLU A 12 -19.15 3.88 -1.09
C GLU A 12 -18.29 3.78 -2.37
N THR A 13 -17.07 3.26 -2.25
CA THR A 13 -16.08 3.17 -3.32
C THR A 13 -16.21 1.79 -3.91
N GLU A 14 -16.70 1.74 -5.15
CA GLU A 14 -16.90 0.49 -5.85
C GLU A 14 -15.55 -0.21 -6.06
N PRO A 15 -15.49 -1.55 -6.14
CA PRO A 15 -14.24 -2.27 -6.38
C PRO A 15 -13.48 -1.76 -7.61
N ILE A 16 -14.20 -1.30 -8.65
CA ILE A 16 -13.60 -0.74 -9.85
C ILE A 16 -12.84 0.58 -9.60
N ASP A 17 -13.33 1.42 -8.70
CA ASP A 17 -12.69 2.68 -8.34
C ASP A 17 -11.40 2.41 -7.56
N VAL A 18 -11.42 1.43 -6.65
CA VAL A 18 -10.23 0.99 -5.91
C VAL A 18 -9.20 0.36 -6.85
N ALA A 19 -9.64 -0.44 -7.83
CA ALA A 19 -8.78 -1.04 -8.84
C ALA A 19 -8.13 0.02 -9.75
N ALA A 20 -8.90 1.02 -10.18
CA ALA A 20 -8.38 2.15 -10.95
C ALA A 20 -7.34 2.95 -10.15
N HIS A 21 -7.59 3.18 -8.85
CA HIS A 21 -6.61 3.82 -7.98
C HIS A 21 -5.34 2.98 -7.81
N LEU A 22 -5.47 1.68 -7.62
CA LEU A 22 -4.33 0.76 -7.52
C LEU A 22 -3.52 0.70 -8.82
N GLN A 23 -4.16 0.77 -9.99
CA GLN A 23 -3.51 0.87 -11.29
C GLN A 23 -2.64 2.13 -11.40
N LEU A 24 -3.17 3.30 -11.00
CA LEU A 24 -2.42 4.56 -11.00
C LEU A 24 -1.20 4.50 -10.05
N LEU A 25 -1.35 3.88 -8.88
CA LEU A 25 -0.23 3.63 -7.98
C LEU A 25 0.81 2.72 -8.63
N GLY A 26 0.39 1.66 -9.33
CA GLY A 26 1.28 0.76 -10.07
C GLY A 26 2.07 1.46 -11.18
N GLU A 27 1.44 2.39 -11.90
CA GLU A 27 2.10 3.22 -12.92
C GLU A 27 3.15 4.15 -12.29
N SER A 28 2.79 4.82 -11.19
CA SER A 28 3.73 5.65 -10.42
C SER A 28 4.94 4.85 -9.92
N LEU A 29 4.68 3.68 -9.31
CA LEU A 29 5.71 2.76 -8.83
C LEU A 29 6.64 2.29 -9.96
N SER A 30 6.07 1.96 -11.13
CA SER A 30 6.85 1.54 -12.30
C SER A 30 7.76 2.65 -12.81
N LEU A 31 7.25 3.89 -12.84
CA LEU A 31 8.04 5.05 -13.24
C LEU A 31 9.20 5.30 -12.26
N ILE A 32 8.91 5.33 -10.94
CA ILE A 32 9.94 5.52 -9.90
C ILE A 32 10.98 4.41 -10.00
N GLY A 33 10.56 3.15 -10.15
CA GLY A 33 11.44 2.00 -10.32
C GLY A 33 12.35 2.12 -11.54
N HIS A 34 11.80 2.55 -12.68
CA HIS A 34 12.59 2.79 -13.89
C HIS A 34 13.63 3.91 -13.68
N ARG A 35 13.25 5.02 -13.03
CA ARG A 35 14.19 6.12 -12.73
C ARG A 35 15.31 5.66 -11.79
N LEU A 36 14.99 4.82 -10.81
CA LEU A 36 15.98 4.22 -9.90
C LEU A 36 16.97 3.33 -10.63
N GLN A 37 16.50 2.51 -11.57
CA GLN A 37 17.35 1.63 -12.38
C GLN A 37 18.30 2.40 -13.30
N GLU A 38 17.89 3.53 -13.87
CA GLU A 38 18.77 4.34 -14.73
C GLU A 38 19.88 5.05 -13.96
N THR A 39 19.78 5.15 -12.63
CA THR A 39 20.76 5.86 -11.79
C THR A 39 21.87 4.92 -11.30
N GLU A 40 22.42 4.08 -12.21
CA GLU A 40 23.56 3.20 -11.92
C GLU A 40 24.85 4.02 -11.67
N GLY A 41 25.06 4.46 -10.43
CA GLY A 41 26.30 5.11 -10.04
C GLY A 41 26.17 6.07 -8.86
N MET A 42 26.38 5.54 -7.65
CA MET A 42 26.97 6.25 -6.50
C MET A 42 26.56 7.72 -6.25
N VAL A 43 25.27 8.10 -6.28
CA VAL A 43 24.84 9.38 -5.68
C VAL A 43 23.46 9.23 -5.04
N ALA A 44 23.42 9.29 -3.70
CA ALA A 44 22.26 9.51 -2.83
C ALA A 44 20.88 8.97 -3.32
N VAL A 45 20.77 7.64 -3.47
CA VAL A 45 19.51 6.95 -3.79
C VAL A 45 18.45 7.07 -2.67
N SER A 46 18.82 7.63 -1.51
CA SER A 46 17.96 7.69 -0.32
C SER A 46 16.61 8.38 -0.55
N GLY A 47 16.57 9.45 -1.37
CA GLY A 47 15.32 10.19 -1.62
C GLY A 47 14.32 9.38 -2.44
N SER A 48 14.72 8.95 -3.64
CA SER A 48 13.86 8.20 -4.57
C SER A 48 13.48 6.82 -4.03
N LEU A 49 14.36 6.16 -3.26
CA LEU A 49 14.02 4.91 -2.58
C LEU A 49 12.98 5.13 -1.48
N SER A 50 13.08 6.21 -0.71
CA SER A 50 12.07 6.54 0.31
C SER A 50 10.70 6.80 -0.33
N VAL A 51 10.66 7.48 -1.48
CA VAL A 51 9.41 7.73 -2.22
C VAL A 51 8.83 6.44 -2.79
N LEU A 52 9.68 5.53 -3.30
CA LEU A 52 9.24 4.20 -3.74
C LEU A 52 8.61 3.42 -2.59
N LEU A 53 9.27 3.39 -1.43
CA LEU A 53 8.78 2.67 -0.26
C LEU A 53 7.46 3.26 0.26
N ASP A 54 7.35 4.59 0.36
CA ASP A 54 6.12 5.28 0.76
C ASP A 54 4.96 4.96 -0.21
N SER A 55 5.25 4.95 -1.51
CA SER A 55 4.27 4.60 -2.55
C SER A 55 3.81 3.13 -2.46
N ILE A 56 4.71 2.20 -2.13
CA ILE A 56 4.37 0.78 -1.91
C ILE A 56 3.45 0.64 -0.70
N ILE A 57 3.76 1.35 0.39
CA ILE A 57 2.95 1.32 1.61
C ILE A 57 1.57 1.90 1.35
N CYS A 58 1.48 2.99 0.59
CA CYS A 58 0.20 3.55 0.13
C CYS A 58 -0.63 2.55 -0.69
N ALA A 59 0.01 1.68 -1.49
CA ALA A 59 -0.68 0.67 -2.29
C ALA A 59 -1.25 -0.50 -1.47
N LEU A 60 -0.73 -0.76 -0.25
CA LEU A 60 -1.23 -1.84 0.60
C LEU A 60 -2.68 -1.62 1.04
N GLY A 61 -3.10 -0.37 1.27
CA GLY A 61 -4.48 -0.05 1.65
C GLY A 61 -5.51 -0.42 0.58
N PRO A 62 -5.38 0.09 -0.65
CA PRO A 62 -6.25 -0.26 -1.78
C PRO A 62 -6.20 -1.76 -2.13
N LEU A 63 -5.03 -2.39 -2.03
CA LEU A 63 -4.89 -3.84 -2.24
C LEU A 63 -5.66 -4.64 -1.18
N ALA A 64 -5.50 -4.32 0.09
CA ALA A 64 -6.25 -4.94 1.17
C ALA A 64 -7.76 -4.71 0.97
N CYS A 65 -8.18 -3.49 0.65
CA CYS A 65 -9.56 -3.14 0.35
C CYS A 65 -10.15 -4.02 -0.77
N LEU A 66 -9.47 -4.15 -1.91
CA LEU A 66 -9.90 -5.00 -3.02
C LEU A 66 -10.05 -6.47 -2.62
N THR A 67 -9.08 -7.04 -1.91
CA THR A 67 -9.15 -8.44 -1.47
C THR A 67 -10.24 -8.70 -0.42
N THR A 68 -10.73 -7.65 0.26
CA THR A 68 -11.88 -7.76 1.17
C THR A 68 -13.23 -7.65 0.44
N GLN A 69 -13.30 -6.84 -0.62
CA GLN A 69 -14.51 -6.67 -1.43
C GLN A 69 -14.71 -7.79 -2.46
N LEU A 70 -13.61 -8.35 -2.98
CA LEU A 70 -13.57 -9.43 -3.97
C LEU A 70 -12.76 -10.60 -3.40
N PRO A 71 -13.40 -11.53 -2.65
CA PRO A 71 -12.72 -12.66 -2.02
C PRO A 71 -11.95 -13.55 -3.00
N GLU A 72 -12.36 -13.58 -4.27
CA GLU A 72 -11.68 -14.31 -5.35
C GLU A 72 -10.25 -13.79 -5.62
N LEU A 73 -9.96 -12.54 -5.26
CA LEU A 73 -8.63 -11.94 -5.35
C LEU A 73 -7.78 -12.21 -4.11
N ASN A 74 -8.36 -12.74 -3.02
CA ASN A 74 -7.66 -12.92 -1.76
C ASN A 74 -6.79 -14.19 -1.77
N GLY A 75 -5.54 -14.05 -2.18
CA GLY A 75 -4.52 -15.10 -2.13
C GLY A 75 -3.65 -15.12 -0.87
N CYS A 76 -3.89 -14.22 0.10
CA CYS A 76 -2.97 -14.01 1.22
C CYS A 76 -3.62 -14.40 2.56
N PRO A 77 -3.03 -15.32 3.35
CA PRO A 77 -3.51 -15.60 4.70
C PRO A 77 -3.49 -14.33 5.56
N LYS A 78 -4.57 -14.09 6.32
CA LYS A 78 -4.71 -12.91 7.19
C LYS A 78 -3.52 -12.71 8.14
N GLN A 79 -2.95 -13.81 8.64
CA GLN A 79 -1.78 -13.77 9.52
C GLN A 79 -0.53 -13.23 8.80
N VAL A 80 -0.34 -13.56 7.52
CA VAL A 80 0.80 -13.05 6.73
C VAL A 80 0.65 -11.54 6.53
N LEU A 81 -0.56 -11.08 6.19
CA LEU A 81 -0.84 -9.65 6.09
C LEU A 81 -0.59 -8.93 7.42
N SER A 82 -1.12 -9.45 8.54
CA SER A 82 -0.93 -8.88 9.87
C SER A 82 0.55 -8.76 10.23
N ASN A 83 1.31 -9.86 10.13
CA ASN A 83 2.74 -9.87 10.42
C ASN A 83 3.51 -8.88 9.51
N THR A 84 3.09 -8.73 8.26
CA THR A 84 3.72 -7.78 7.32
C THR A 84 3.49 -6.35 7.77
N LEU A 85 2.27 -5.99 8.17
CA LEU A 85 1.95 -4.67 8.71
C LEU A 85 2.68 -4.40 10.03
N ASP A 86 2.78 -5.40 10.91
CA ASP A 86 3.53 -5.29 12.16
C ASP A 86 5.03 -5.03 11.90
N ASN A 87 5.61 -5.73 10.92
CA ASN A 87 7.00 -5.50 10.50
C ASN A 87 7.18 -4.09 9.93
N ILE A 88 6.22 -3.59 9.15
CA ILE A 88 6.26 -2.22 8.60
C ILE A 88 6.19 -1.20 9.74
N ALA A 89 5.25 -1.37 10.69
CA ALA A 89 5.10 -0.48 11.84
C ALA A 89 6.35 -0.46 12.74
N TYR A 90 7.03 -1.61 12.88
CA TYR A 90 8.29 -1.70 13.60
C TYR A 90 9.42 -0.90 12.92
N ILE A 91 9.51 -0.95 11.58
CA ILE A 91 10.53 -0.25 10.80
C ILE A 91 10.21 1.25 10.67
N MET A 92 8.94 1.61 10.61
CA MET A 92 8.45 2.99 10.48
C MET A 92 7.56 3.39 11.67
N PRO A 93 8.13 3.61 12.86
CA PRO A 93 7.36 4.04 14.01
C PRO A 93 6.80 5.44 13.78
N GLY A 94 5.48 5.57 13.63
CA GLY A 94 4.80 6.83 13.37
C GLY A 94 3.80 6.82 12.21
N LEU A 95 3.73 5.72 11.45
CA LEU A 95 2.60 5.40 10.58
C LEU A 95 1.43 4.80 11.39
#